data_AF-A0AAW0ISK8-F1
#
_entry.id   AF-A0AAW0ISK8-F1
#
_cell.length_a   1.000
_cell.length_b   1.000
_cell.length_c   1.000
_cell.angle_alpha   90.00
_cell.angle_beta   90.00
_cell.angle_gamma   90.00
#
_symmetry.space_group_name_H-M   'P 1'
#
loop_
_entity.id
_entity.type
_entity.pdbx_description
1 polymer ?
#
loop_
_entity_poly.entity_id
_entity_poly.type
_entity_poly.pdbx_seq_one_letter_code
_entity_poly.pdbx_strand_id
1 'polypeptide(L)'
;MVWSASPSSSRNERSYWTHAQRHKCGFLLQALRQIAQRTVSTTSRRNFENKVSEKQKLFQEDNGVPVHLKGGASDALLYRLTMALTVGGTAYALYQLAVAAFPKKQN
;
A
#
# COMPACT_ATOMS: atom_id res chain seq x y z
N MET A 1 40.14 -77.65 13.72
CA MET A 1 39.05 -76.86 14.36
C MET A 1 39.53 -75.43 14.53
N VAL A 2 39.03 -74.52 13.71
CA VAL A 2 38.48 -73.19 14.06
C VAL A 2 38.60 -72.28 12.84
N TRP A 3 37.46 -71.69 12.53
CA TRP A 3 37.11 -70.90 11.36
C TRP A 3 37.92 -69.61 11.22
N SER A 4 38.25 -69.28 9.97
CA SER A 4 38.53 -67.92 9.51
C SER A 4 37.25 -67.08 9.50
N ALA A 5 37.26 -65.93 10.18
CA ALA A 5 36.27 -64.88 10.01
C ALA A 5 36.97 -63.51 9.98
N SER A 6 37.09 -62.94 8.78
CA SER A 6 37.34 -61.50 8.59
C SER A 6 35.99 -60.78 8.56
N PRO A 7 35.75 -59.75 9.39
CA PRO A 7 34.58 -58.89 9.24
C PRO A 7 34.95 -57.68 8.38
N SER A 8 34.60 -57.72 7.09
CA SER A 8 34.56 -56.53 6.23
C SER A 8 33.11 -56.22 5.84
N SER A 9 32.34 -55.60 6.72
CA SER A 9 30.99 -55.11 6.38
C SER A 9 30.56 -53.94 7.28
N SER A 10 31.32 -52.85 7.28
CA SER A 10 30.92 -51.59 7.94
C SER A 10 30.87 -50.39 6.96
N ARG A 11 30.92 -50.67 5.66
CA ARG A 11 31.03 -49.65 4.59
C ARG A 11 29.77 -49.49 3.74
N ASN A 12 28.83 -50.42 3.83
CA ASN A 12 27.63 -50.51 3.01
C ASN A 12 26.38 -49.82 3.62
N GLU A 13 26.26 -49.72 4.95
CA GLU A 13 25.08 -49.08 5.57
C GLU A 13 25.08 -47.54 5.52
N ARG A 14 26.25 -46.92 5.40
CA ARG A 14 26.39 -45.45 5.32
C ARG A 14 25.90 -44.86 4.00
N SER A 15 25.76 -45.68 2.96
CA SER A 15 25.39 -45.25 1.60
C SER A 15 23.86 -45.14 1.40
N TYR A 16 23.07 -45.92 2.14
CA TYR A 16 21.61 -45.88 2.02
C TYR A 16 21.01 -44.61 2.62
N TRP A 17 21.57 -44.12 3.73
CA TRP A 17 21.16 -42.85 4.34
C TRP A 17 21.50 -41.65 3.47
N THR A 18 22.58 -41.67 2.68
CA THR A 18 22.98 -40.52 1.85
C THR A 18 22.15 -40.38 0.58
N HIS A 19 21.67 -41.48 0.01
CA HIS A 19 20.74 -41.46 -1.13
C HIS A 19 19.31 -41.14 -0.69
N ALA A 20 18.81 -41.76 0.37
CA ALA A 20 17.46 -41.49 0.87
C ALA A 20 17.28 -40.04 1.36
N GLN A 21 18.35 -39.40 1.86
CA GLN A 21 18.34 -38.02 2.34
C GLN A 21 18.45 -36.99 1.20
N ARG A 22 19.15 -37.32 0.11
CA ARG A 22 19.28 -36.43 -1.07
C ARG A 22 17.96 -36.24 -1.83
N HIS A 23 17.19 -37.31 -2.02
CA HIS A 23 15.93 -37.23 -2.78
C HIS A 23 14.82 -36.51 -2.01
N LYS A 24 14.72 -36.75 -0.69
CA LYS A 24 13.73 -36.09 0.17
C LYS A 24 13.98 -34.59 0.35
N CYS A 25 15.24 -34.19 0.55
CA CYS A 25 15.61 -32.78 0.69
C CYS A 25 15.44 -31.99 -0.61
N GLY A 26 15.72 -32.61 -1.77
CA GLY A 26 15.53 -31.97 -3.07
C GLY A 26 14.06 -31.62 -3.38
N PHE A 27 13.14 -32.54 -3.06
CA PHE A 27 11.70 -32.32 -3.24
C PHE A 27 11.16 -31.27 -2.27
N LEU A 28 11.59 -31.28 -1.00
CA LEU A 28 11.22 -30.25 -0.03
C LEU A 28 11.74 -28.86 -0.42
N LEU A 29 12.98 -28.76 -0.90
CA LEU A 29 13.57 -27.51 -1.38
C LEU A 29 12.82 -26.94 -2.58
N GLN A 30 12.43 -27.80 -3.54
CA GLN A 30 11.63 -27.39 -4.69
C GLN A 30 10.21 -26.96 -4.28
N ALA A 31 9.56 -27.70 -3.38
CA ALA A 31 8.24 -27.35 -2.85
C ALA A 31 8.26 -26.02 -2.08
N LEU A 32 9.27 -25.81 -1.22
CA LEU A 32 9.48 -24.56 -0.50
C LEU A 32 9.76 -23.39 -1.44
N ARG A 33 10.53 -23.62 -2.51
CA ARG A 33 10.81 -22.61 -3.53
C ARG A 33 9.54 -22.25 -4.32
N GLN A 34 8.67 -23.21 -4.63
CA GLN A 34 7.37 -22.93 -5.25
C GLN A 34 6.39 -22.21 -4.32
N ILE A 35 6.36 -22.55 -3.03
CA ILE A 35 5.52 -21.87 -2.03
C ILE A 35 6.04 -20.43 -1.82
N ALA A 36 7.35 -20.25 -1.69
CA ALA A 36 7.97 -18.93 -1.57
C ALA A 36 7.73 -18.06 -2.81
N GLN A 37 7.79 -18.65 -4.02
CA GLN A 37 7.49 -17.94 -5.27
C GLN A 37 5.99 -17.63 -5.45
N ARG A 38 5.08 -18.50 -4.96
CA ARG A 38 3.63 -18.23 -5.02
C ARG A 38 3.21 -17.09 -4.08
N THR A 39 3.83 -16.98 -2.91
CA THR A 39 3.53 -15.91 -1.94
C THR A 39 4.13 -14.56 -2.35
N VAL A 40 5.24 -14.54 -3.10
CA VAL A 40 5.75 -13.31 -3.75
C VAL A 40 5.08 -13.11 -5.12
N SER A 41 3.75 -13.25 -5.16
CA SER A 41 2.92 -12.61 -6.18
C SER A 41 2.58 -11.21 -5.66
N THR A 42 3.59 -10.33 -5.58
CA THR A 42 3.39 -8.89 -5.43
C THR A 42 2.89 -8.33 -6.77
N THR A 43 1.75 -8.83 -7.21
CA THR A 43 0.96 -8.26 -8.28
C THR A 43 -0.45 -7.97 -7.76
N SER A 44 -0.52 -7.32 -6.60
CA SER A 44 -1.34 -6.13 -6.51
C SER A 44 -0.68 -5.03 -7.38
N ARG A 45 -0.49 -5.33 -8.68
CA ARG A 45 -0.16 -4.33 -9.68
C ARG A 45 -1.46 -3.56 -9.80
N ARG A 46 -1.56 -2.50 -8.99
CA ARG A 46 -2.28 -1.28 -9.30
C ARG A 46 -2.55 -1.22 -10.81
N ASN A 47 -3.76 -1.58 -11.24
CA ASN A 47 -4.35 -1.03 -12.46
C ASN A 47 -4.69 0.45 -12.20
N PHE A 48 -3.74 1.21 -11.66
CA PHE A 48 -3.78 2.65 -11.75
C PHE A 48 -3.21 2.92 -13.13
N GLU A 49 -4.08 2.87 -14.14
CA GLU A 49 -3.71 3.31 -15.48
C GLU A 49 -3.04 4.68 -15.36
N ASN A 50 -1.99 4.91 -16.15
CA ASN A 50 -1.33 6.20 -16.14
C ASN A 50 -2.25 7.24 -16.76
N LYS A 51 -2.99 7.98 -15.91
CA LYS A 51 -3.90 9.07 -16.30
C LYS A 51 -3.18 10.43 -16.43
N VAL A 52 -1.85 10.46 -16.39
CA VAL A 52 -1.08 11.72 -16.47
C VAL A 52 -1.34 12.43 -17.80
N SER A 53 -1.40 11.70 -18.91
CA SER A 53 -1.69 12.29 -20.23
C SER A 53 -3.08 12.92 -20.30
N GLU A 54 -4.10 12.27 -19.71
CA GLU A 54 -5.47 12.79 -19.65
C GLU A 54 -5.57 14.06 -18.81
N LYS A 55 -4.91 14.09 -17.64
CA LYS A 55 -4.86 15.28 -16.80
C LYS A 55 -4.04 16.40 -17.46
N GLN A 56 -2.91 16.09 -18.07
CA GLN A 56 -2.13 17.07 -18.83
C GLN A 56 -2.96 17.72 -19.94
N LYS A 57 -3.73 16.93 -20.70
CA LYS A 57 -4.64 17.45 -21.73
C LYS A 57 -5.68 18.41 -21.14
N LEU A 58 -6.31 18.04 -20.01
CA LEU A 58 -7.32 18.88 -19.34
C LEU A 58 -6.74 20.21 -18.82
N PHE A 59 -5.54 20.18 -18.25
CA PHE A 59 -4.90 21.39 -17.70
C PHE A 59 -4.25 22.26 -18.79
N GLN A 60 -3.85 21.69 -19.93
CA GLN A 60 -3.26 22.40 -21.07
C GLN A 60 -4.28 22.87 -22.11
N GLU A 61 -5.56 22.47 -21.99
CA GLU A 61 -6.63 22.94 -22.88
C GLU A 61 -6.74 24.48 -22.80
N ASP A 62 -6.69 25.18 -23.93
CA ASP A 62 -6.65 26.66 -23.96
C ASP A 62 -8.05 27.28 -23.77
N ASN A 63 -8.64 27.07 -22.60
CA ASN A 63 -9.98 27.55 -22.25
C ASN A 63 -9.98 28.93 -21.57
N GLY A 64 -8.81 29.57 -21.38
CA GLY A 64 -8.69 30.80 -20.60
C GLY A 64 -9.07 30.71 -19.11
N VAL A 65 -9.47 29.53 -18.61
CA VAL A 65 -9.89 29.29 -17.22
C VAL A 65 -8.66 29.27 -16.29
N PRO A 66 -8.71 29.98 -15.14
CA PRO A 66 -7.60 29.99 -14.19
C PRO A 66 -7.38 28.62 -13.55
N VAL A 67 -6.13 28.32 -13.21
CA VAL A 67 -5.68 26.98 -12.77
C VAL A 67 -6.47 26.40 -11.57
N HIS A 68 -6.98 27.26 -10.67
CA HIS A 68 -7.73 26.86 -9.47
C HIS A 68 -9.21 26.49 -9.74
N LEU A 69 -9.70 26.65 -10.98
CA LEU A 69 -11.03 26.20 -11.43
C LEU A 69 -10.94 25.19 -12.58
N LYS A 70 -9.73 24.83 -13.00
CA LYS A 70 -9.47 23.99 -14.17
C LYS A 70 -9.85 22.51 -13.94
N GLY A 71 -9.95 22.07 -12.69
CA GLY A 71 -10.47 20.75 -12.32
C GLY A 71 -11.99 20.63 -12.46
N GLY A 72 -12.70 21.74 -12.73
CA GLY A 72 -14.11 21.75 -13.11
C GLY A 72 -15.07 22.10 -11.98
N ALA A 73 -16.27 21.52 -12.03
CA ALA A 73 -17.38 21.89 -11.13
C ALA A 73 -17.10 21.61 -9.64
N SER A 74 -16.27 20.60 -9.34
CA SER A 74 -15.84 20.30 -7.97
C SER A 74 -15.07 21.45 -7.34
N ASP A 75 -14.17 22.05 -8.10
CA ASP A 75 -13.30 23.13 -7.62
C ASP A 75 -14.11 24.39 -7.33
N ALA A 76 -15.09 24.69 -8.20
CA ALA A 76 -16.01 25.79 -8.00
C ALA A 76 -16.92 25.60 -6.78
N LEU A 77 -17.42 24.38 -6.54
CA LEU A 77 -18.23 24.08 -5.37
C LEU A 77 -17.40 24.20 -4.09
N LEU A 78 -16.18 23.64 -4.09
CA LEU A 78 -15.27 23.69 -2.96
C LEU A 78 -14.93 25.13 -2.61
N TYR A 79 -14.59 25.95 -3.62
CA TYR A 79 -14.32 27.38 -3.43
C TYR A 79 -15.51 28.12 -2.80
N ARG A 80 -16.72 27.91 -3.31
CA ARG A 80 -17.93 28.55 -2.77
C ARG A 80 -18.20 28.14 -1.34
N LEU A 81 -18.01 26.86 -1.01
CA LEU A 81 -18.20 26.35 0.34
C LEU A 81 -17.17 26.94 1.31
N THR A 82 -15.90 26.97 0.91
CA THR A 82 -14.83 27.57 1.72
C THR A 82 -15.07 29.07 1.94
N MET A 83 -15.50 29.81 0.91
CA MET A 83 -15.86 31.21 1.04
C MET A 83 -17.06 31.43 1.96
N ALA A 84 -18.12 30.62 1.82
CA ALA A 84 -19.29 30.71 2.70
C ALA A 84 -18.92 30.44 4.16
N LEU A 85 -18.09 29.41 4.41
CA LEU A 85 -17.65 29.06 5.76
C LEU A 85 -16.75 30.14 6.37
N THR A 86 -15.83 30.70 5.61
CA THR A 86 -14.92 31.75 6.11
C THR A 86 -15.68 33.04 6.42
N VAL A 87 -16.51 33.53 5.49
CA VAL A 87 -17.33 34.73 5.71
C VAL A 87 -18.31 34.52 6.87
N GLY A 88 -19.00 33.38 6.90
CA GLY A 88 -19.92 33.03 7.98
C GLY A 88 -19.20 32.91 9.33
N GLY A 89 -18.04 32.27 9.35
CA GLY A 89 -17.21 32.11 10.55
C GLY A 89 -16.70 33.44 11.08
N THR A 90 -16.24 34.35 10.21
CA THR A 90 -15.82 35.70 10.60
C THR A 90 -16.99 36.50 11.16
N ALA A 91 -18.16 36.47 10.52
CA ALA A 91 -19.36 37.15 11.02
C ALA A 91 -19.78 36.62 12.40
N TYR A 92 -19.75 35.31 12.59
CA TYR A 92 -20.04 34.68 13.86
C TYR A 92 -19.03 35.05 14.95
N ALA A 93 -17.73 35.06 14.61
CA ALA A 93 -16.69 35.49 15.53
C ALA A 93 -16.87 36.95 15.97
N LEU A 94 -17.24 37.85 15.05
CA LEU A 94 -17.56 39.25 15.37
C LEU A 94 -18.79 39.37 16.27
N TYR A 95 -19.84 38.57 16.02
CA TYR A 95 -21.01 38.52 16.89
C TYR A 95 -20.63 38.08 18.31
N GLN A 96 -19.85 37.00 18.43
CA GLN A 96 -19.38 36.53 19.74
C GLN A 96 -18.48 37.54 20.44
N LEU A 97 -17.59 38.20 19.69
CA LEU A 97 -16.75 39.27 20.22
C LEU A 97 -17.59 40.42 20.76
N ALA A 98 -18.61 40.86 20.03
CA ALA A 98 -19.51 41.92 20.48
C ALA A 98 -20.28 41.52 21.75
N VAL A 99 -20.82 40.29 21.79
CA VAL A 99 -21.52 39.73 22.96
C VAL A 99 -20.59 39.60 24.17
N ALA A 100 -19.31 39.33 23.95
CA ALA A 100 -18.30 39.25 25.01
C ALA A 100 -17.83 40.65 25.47
N ALA A 101 -17.79 41.63 24.57
CA ALA A 101 -17.32 42.98 24.85
C ALA A 101 -18.30 43.80 25.70
N PHE A 102 -19.61 43.53 25.58
CA PHE A 102 -20.62 44.21 26.39
C PHE A 102 -20.99 43.39 27.63
N PRO A 103 -20.96 43.98 28.85
CA PRO A 103 -21.31 43.28 30.08
C PRO A 103 -22.78 42.88 30.05
N LYS A 104 -23.05 41.61 30.34
CA LYS A 104 -24.42 41.09 30.46
C LYS A 104 -24.96 41.46 31.84
N LYS A 105 -26.16 42.04 31.92
CA LYS A 105 -26.82 42.26 33.21
C LYS A 105 -27.02 40.91 33.90
N GLN A 106 -26.42 40.75 35.07
CA GLN A 106 -26.68 39.65 35.98
C GLN A 106 -28.00 39.96 36.70
N ASN A 107 -29.00 39.09 36.54
CA ASN A 107 -30.18 39.09 37.41
C ASN A 107 -29.80 38.45 38.74
#